data_AF-A0A4P6DUW1-F1
#
_entry.id   AF-A0A4P6DUW1-F1
#
_cell.length_a   1.000
_cell.length_b   1.000
_cell.length_c   1.000
_cell.angle_alpha   90.00
_cell.angle_beta   90.00
_cell.angle_gamma   90.00
#
_symmetry.space_group_name_H-M   'P 1'
#
loop_
_entity.id
_entity.type
_entity.pdbx_description
1 polymer ?
#
loop_
_entity_poly.entity_id
_entity_poly.type
_entity_poly.pdbx_seq_one_letter_code
_entity_poly.pdbx_strand_id
1 'polypeptide(L)'
;MSDLNVMERVISSPDADAIGGYATYCVGCGTCAFLDPAFTIAKNNDGCYQAFMQSGIQNPAKVESACPFASSANEDVIGNDLFGSQAGVQHDQYLGYYLNAYVGYVSADGWRSRGSSGGMVSWLASKMLEDGLVDAVVHVKDGPDSEHMYTYQVSHSVEELKTGAKSKYYPVEMSEVLAYVRKHEGRYLFIGIPCFVKAVRLLRRQDPVLNERIRYCIGLVCGHLKSDFFAKSEAWESGVPLEDIARVDFRHKTPGSPASDYAVEVKRVSGGEPVVTRTAELSTTNWGLGYFKYNACDYCDDVLAETADVTFGDAWIPKYVNDGEGCNVIVVRNQDVQDLIDAHRDELVLHDSDSAEVYQSQAGGFRHRRQGLAYRLHVHQERGEWTPTKRVKPSLDGISEQRQKTYAMRTMLKNESFAAYREAVETEDFNVFKKHMKPVEKEYAHVSVPFKKRVLRKAKQLVKTALPASAVKNIKILRGGGVASGIYLTARSFHTFVFVASPTLVPIKRTDVVDAFSIAYSAFNDEQPYVLSA
;
A
#
# COMPACT_ATOMS: atom_id res chain seq x y z
N MET A 1 30.72 14.31 -11.60
CA MET A 1 29.96 13.09 -11.26
C MET A 1 29.49 12.36 -12.52
N SER A 2 30.31 12.27 -13.58
CA SER A 2 29.85 11.79 -14.91
C SER A 2 29.98 10.29 -15.16
N ASP A 3 30.59 9.51 -14.26
CA ASP A 3 31.04 8.15 -14.65
C ASP A 3 30.35 7.00 -13.88
N LEU A 4 29.36 7.28 -13.02
CA LEU A 4 28.59 6.23 -12.35
C LEU A 4 27.51 5.65 -13.28
N ASN A 5 27.51 4.33 -13.42
CA ASN A 5 26.48 3.59 -14.15
C ASN A 5 25.12 3.69 -13.43
N VAL A 6 24.02 3.38 -14.12
CA VAL A 6 22.68 3.61 -13.56
C VAL A 6 22.43 2.73 -12.34
N MET A 7 22.99 1.51 -12.30
CA MET A 7 22.86 0.63 -11.14
C MET A 7 23.55 1.18 -9.90
N GLU A 8 24.72 1.79 -10.04
CA GLU A 8 25.42 2.47 -8.94
C GLU A 8 24.56 3.61 -8.38
N ARG A 9 23.92 4.40 -9.24
CA ARG A 9 23.01 5.47 -8.83
C ARG A 9 21.76 4.93 -8.13
N VAL A 10 21.21 3.80 -8.58
CA VAL A 10 20.09 3.14 -7.89
C VAL A 10 20.51 2.67 -6.49
N ILE A 11 21.73 2.15 -6.33
CA ILE A 11 22.23 1.66 -5.04
C ILE A 11 22.54 2.81 -4.09
N SER A 12 23.18 3.87 -4.58
CA SER A 12 23.54 5.05 -3.79
C SER A 12 23.56 6.30 -4.67
N SER A 13 22.76 7.29 -4.30
CA SER A 13 22.73 8.61 -4.93
C SER A 13 22.72 9.71 -3.87
N PRO A 14 23.32 10.88 -4.14
CA PRO A 14 23.13 12.04 -3.29
C PRO A 14 21.65 12.40 -3.15
N ASP A 15 21.25 12.68 -1.92
CA ASP A 15 19.91 13.10 -1.55
C ASP A 15 20.03 13.99 -0.31
N ALA A 16 19.90 15.30 -0.50
CA ALA A 16 20.02 16.26 0.60
C ALA A 16 18.91 16.14 1.65
N ASP A 17 17.81 15.45 1.37
CA ASP A 17 16.78 15.17 2.37
C ASP A 17 17.12 13.94 3.22
N ALA A 18 18.02 13.07 2.74
CA ALA A 18 18.40 11.84 3.44
C ALA A 18 19.39 12.10 4.59
N ILE A 19 19.26 11.31 5.65
CA ILE A 19 20.22 11.33 6.76
C ILE A 19 21.57 10.83 6.26
N GLY A 20 22.60 11.67 6.34
CA GLY A 20 23.92 11.38 5.80
C GLY A 20 24.12 11.81 4.33
N GLY A 21 23.11 12.42 3.70
CA GLY A 21 23.22 13.04 2.36
C GLY A 21 23.19 12.06 1.19
N TYR A 22 22.91 10.78 1.42
CA TYR A 22 22.79 9.75 0.40
C TYR A 22 21.56 8.89 0.64
N ALA A 23 20.92 8.45 -0.44
CA ALA A 23 19.80 7.55 -0.41
C ALA A 23 19.93 6.43 -1.44
N THR A 24 19.20 5.34 -1.20
CA THR A 24 19.05 4.23 -2.14
C THR A 24 17.68 4.28 -2.82
N TYR A 25 17.62 3.92 -4.10
CA TYR A 25 16.39 3.64 -4.83
C TYR A 25 16.20 2.13 -5.05
N CYS A 26 17.06 1.30 -4.45
CA CYS A 26 16.93 -0.14 -4.47
C CYS A 26 15.76 -0.59 -3.58
N VAL A 27 14.96 -1.55 -4.07
CA VAL A 27 13.91 -2.24 -3.29
C VAL A 27 14.35 -3.63 -2.81
N GLY A 28 15.62 -3.99 -3.02
CA GLY A 28 16.16 -5.28 -2.58
C GLY A 28 15.63 -6.50 -3.34
N CYS A 29 14.94 -6.34 -4.48
CA CYS A 29 14.24 -7.46 -5.12
C CYS A 29 15.13 -8.62 -5.60
N GLY A 30 16.43 -8.41 -5.82
CA GLY A 30 17.35 -9.50 -6.16
C GLY A 30 17.50 -9.85 -7.65
N THR A 31 16.86 -9.11 -8.57
CA THR A 31 17.05 -9.37 -10.02
C THR A 31 18.50 -9.20 -10.47
N CYS A 32 19.21 -8.21 -9.93
CA CYS A 32 20.62 -7.99 -10.26
C CYS A 32 21.51 -9.15 -9.81
N ALA A 33 21.33 -9.64 -8.58
CA ALA A 33 22.08 -10.79 -8.05
C ALA A 33 21.75 -12.11 -8.78
N PHE A 34 20.53 -12.26 -9.27
CA PHE A 34 20.17 -13.39 -10.13
C PHE A 34 20.87 -13.36 -11.50
N LEU A 35 21.11 -12.16 -12.05
CA LEU A 35 21.67 -11.99 -13.39
C LEU A 35 23.19 -11.94 -13.45
N ASP A 36 23.81 -11.39 -12.40
CA ASP A 36 25.22 -11.04 -12.41
C ASP A 36 25.83 -11.28 -11.01
N PRO A 37 26.90 -12.11 -10.90
CA PRO A 37 27.57 -12.38 -9.63
C PRO A 37 28.25 -11.16 -9.01
N ALA A 38 28.33 -10.03 -9.72
CA ALA A 38 28.78 -8.76 -9.15
C ALA A 38 27.89 -8.26 -8.01
N PHE A 39 26.67 -8.77 -7.86
CA PHE A 39 25.73 -8.32 -6.84
C PHE A 39 25.43 -9.39 -5.79
N THR A 40 25.30 -8.94 -4.55
CA THR A 40 24.68 -9.71 -3.46
C THR A 40 23.54 -8.92 -2.85
N ILE A 41 22.52 -9.61 -2.34
CA ILE A 41 21.42 -8.98 -1.60
C ILE A 41 21.63 -9.24 -0.12
N ALA A 42 21.64 -8.18 0.67
CA ALA A 42 21.73 -8.26 2.13
C ALA A 42 20.92 -7.14 2.78
N LYS A 43 20.58 -7.30 4.06
CA LYS A 43 19.97 -6.21 4.85
C LYS A 43 21.05 -5.15 5.14
N ASN A 44 20.71 -3.88 4.92
CA ASN A 44 21.53 -2.75 5.38
C ASN A 44 21.29 -2.48 6.89
N ASN A 45 21.97 -1.48 7.44
CA ASN A 45 21.84 -1.11 8.87
C ASN A 45 20.44 -0.64 9.26
N ASP A 46 19.61 -0.30 8.28
CA ASP A 46 18.22 0.12 8.46
C ASP A 46 17.26 -1.04 8.19
N GLY A 47 17.73 -2.28 8.18
CA GLY A 47 16.87 -3.44 8.05
C GLY A 47 16.24 -3.62 6.67
N CYS A 48 16.70 -2.89 5.65
CA CYS A 48 16.22 -2.99 4.29
C CYS A 48 17.11 -3.93 3.48
N TYR A 49 16.55 -4.95 2.80
CA TYR A 49 17.28 -5.63 1.74
C TYR A 49 17.70 -4.64 0.64
N GLN A 50 18.97 -4.69 0.24
CA GLN A 50 19.56 -3.84 -0.78
C GLN A 50 20.62 -4.63 -1.56
N ALA A 51 20.86 -4.22 -2.80
CA ALA A 51 21.97 -4.73 -3.60
C ALA A 51 23.30 -4.11 -3.18
N PHE A 52 24.29 -4.97 -2.96
CA PHE A 52 25.69 -4.61 -2.73
C PHE A 52 26.53 -5.09 -3.89
N MET A 53 27.30 -4.19 -4.49
CA MET A 53 28.19 -4.48 -5.60
C MET A 53 29.56 -4.91 -5.06
N GLN A 54 30.00 -6.11 -5.44
CA GLN A 54 31.27 -6.70 -5.00
C GLN A 54 32.37 -6.57 -6.04
N SER A 55 32.00 -6.41 -7.31
CA SER A 55 32.92 -6.30 -8.45
C SER A 55 32.26 -5.51 -9.59
N GLY A 56 32.97 -5.32 -10.70
CA GLY A 56 32.41 -4.66 -11.88
C GLY A 56 31.30 -5.49 -12.53
N ILE A 57 30.24 -4.83 -12.98
CA ILE A 57 29.10 -5.45 -13.66
C ILE A 57 29.56 -6.02 -15.01
N GLN A 58 29.28 -7.29 -15.27
CA GLN A 58 29.67 -7.95 -16.52
C GLN A 58 28.84 -7.47 -17.70
N ASN A 59 27.53 -7.28 -17.49
CA ASN A 59 26.62 -6.78 -18.52
C ASN A 59 25.67 -5.71 -17.94
N PRO A 60 26.11 -4.43 -17.87
CA PRO A 60 25.31 -3.33 -17.34
C PRO A 60 23.92 -3.23 -17.96
N ALA A 61 23.81 -3.29 -19.29
CA ALA A 61 22.53 -3.14 -20.00
C ALA A 61 21.51 -4.23 -19.60
N LYS A 62 21.96 -5.47 -19.40
CA LYS A 62 21.11 -6.60 -18.97
C LYS A 62 20.61 -6.43 -17.53
N VAL A 63 21.46 -5.94 -16.63
CA VAL A 63 21.09 -5.71 -15.23
C VAL A 63 20.18 -4.48 -15.10
N GLU A 64 20.51 -3.39 -15.79
CA GLU A 64 19.74 -2.14 -15.79
C GLU A 64 18.32 -2.36 -16.33
N SER A 65 18.17 -3.06 -17.46
CA SER A 65 16.86 -3.33 -18.07
C SER A 65 15.96 -4.22 -17.21
N ALA A 66 16.52 -5.01 -16.28
CA ALA A 66 15.78 -5.86 -15.34
C ALA A 66 15.43 -5.18 -14.01
N CYS A 67 16.05 -4.06 -13.68
CA CYS A 67 15.83 -3.37 -12.42
C CYS A 67 14.59 -2.46 -12.53
N PRO A 68 13.61 -2.54 -11.60
CA PRO A 68 12.37 -1.75 -11.67
C PRO A 68 12.58 -0.22 -11.47
N PHE A 69 13.78 0.20 -11.07
CA PHE A 69 14.18 1.60 -10.87
C PHE A 69 15.31 2.07 -11.81
N ALA A 70 15.97 1.18 -12.56
CA ALA A 70 16.93 1.57 -13.59
C ALA A 70 16.35 1.48 -15.00
N SER A 71 15.48 0.50 -15.25
CA SER A 71 14.92 0.23 -16.57
C SER A 71 14.11 1.42 -17.09
N SER A 72 14.27 1.71 -18.39
CA SER A 72 13.48 2.72 -19.09
C SER A 72 12.05 2.26 -19.41
N ALA A 73 11.80 0.95 -19.40
CA ALA A 73 10.46 0.40 -19.60
C ALA A 73 9.57 0.67 -18.37
N ASN A 74 8.54 1.49 -18.58
CA ASN A 74 7.56 1.82 -17.56
C ASN A 74 6.35 0.86 -17.63
N GLU A 75 5.42 1.04 -16.70
CA GLU A 75 4.25 0.19 -16.53
C GLU A 75 3.30 0.26 -17.73
N ASP A 76 3.19 1.39 -18.43
CA ASP A 76 2.35 1.51 -19.63
C ASP A 76 2.93 0.74 -20.82
N VAL A 77 4.25 0.80 -21.01
CA VAL A 77 4.95 0.02 -22.06
C VAL A 77 4.79 -1.47 -21.79
N ILE A 78 5.08 -1.90 -20.56
CA ILE A 78 4.95 -3.31 -20.19
C ILE A 78 3.50 -3.78 -20.27
N GLY A 79 2.54 -2.96 -19.80
CA GLY A 79 1.12 -3.26 -19.83
C GLY A 79 0.57 -3.36 -21.26
N ASN A 80 1.00 -2.47 -22.17
CA ASN A 80 0.62 -2.53 -23.58
C ASN A 80 1.09 -3.84 -24.24
N ASP A 81 2.37 -4.21 -24.02
CA ASP A 81 2.95 -5.42 -24.58
C ASP A 81 2.22 -6.69 -24.09
N LEU A 82 1.76 -6.69 -22.83
CA LEU A 82 1.08 -7.83 -22.21
C LEU A 82 -0.41 -7.91 -22.55
N PHE A 83 -1.09 -6.75 -22.57
CA PHE A 83 -2.55 -6.70 -22.49
C PHE A 83 -3.21 -5.93 -23.61
N GLY A 84 -2.50 -5.05 -24.32
CA GLY A 84 -3.07 -4.06 -25.24
C GLY A 84 -3.72 -4.66 -26.49
N SER A 85 -3.43 -5.92 -26.82
CA SER A 85 -4.02 -6.65 -27.95
C SER A 85 -5.28 -7.44 -27.60
N GLN A 86 -5.64 -7.53 -26.32
CA GLN A 86 -6.81 -8.29 -25.88
C GLN A 86 -8.11 -7.57 -26.25
N ALA A 87 -9.13 -8.34 -26.65
CA ALA A 87 -10.44 -7.78 -26.96
C ALA A 87 -11.08 -7.18 -25.69
N GLY A 88 -11.65 -5.98 -25.81
CA GLY A 88 -12.35 -5.32 -24.69
C GLY A 88 -11.44 -4.67 -23.64
N VAL A 89 -10.11 -4.71 -23.81
CA VAL A 89 -9.19 -4.04 -22.87
C VAL A 89 -9.37 -2.52 -22.92
N GLN A 90 -9.39 -1.91 -21.75
CA GLN A 90 -9.44 -0.48 -21.53
C GLN A 90 -8.07 -0.01 -21.03
N HIS A 91 -7.73 1.26 -21.24
CA HIS A 91 -6.56 1.89 -20.64
C HIS A 91 -6.96 3.24 -20.05
N ASP A 92 -6.63 3.47 -18.79
CA ASP A 92 -6.79 4.78 -18.17
C ASP A 92 -5.63 5.14 -17.23
N GLN A 93 -5.62 6.39 -16.82
CA GLN A 93 -4.54 6.94 -16.01
C GLN A 93 -4.39 6.28 -14.64
N TYR A 94 -5.42 5.69 -14.02
CA TYR A 94 -5.37 5.15 -12.65
C TYR A 94 -5.15 3.64 -12.65
N LEU A 95 -5.89 2.92 -13.48
CA LEU A 95 -5.89 1.47 -13.51
C LEU A 95 -4.87 0.91 -14.49
N GLY A 96 -4.33 1.69 -15.41
CA GLY A 96 -3.52 1.15 -16.51
C GLY A 96 -4.40 0.34 -17.45
N TYR A 97 -3.89 -0.77 -18.00
CA TYR A 97 -4.66 -1.67 -18.88
C TYR A 97 -5.54 -2.63 -18.07
N TYR A 98 -6.84 -2.73 -18.32
CA TYR A 98 -7.73 -3.65 -17.61
C TYR A 98 -8.92 -4.10 -18.46
N LEU A 99 -9.49 -5.25 -18.11
CA LEU A 99 -10.75 -5.75 -18.65
C LEU A 99 -11.92 -5.34 -17.76
N ASN A 100 -11.84 -5.70 -16.48
CA ASN A 100 -12.90 -5.45 -15.49
C ASN A 100 -12.34 -5.03 -14.14
N ALA A 101 -13.16 -4.33 -13.37
CA ALA A 101 -12.89 -3.98 -11.99
C ALA A 101 -14.05 -4.41 -11.09
N TYR A 102 -13.73 -4.92 -9.91
CA TYR A 102 -14.71 -5.37 -8.93
C TYR A 102 -14.33 -4.93 -7.52
N VAL A 103 -15.32 -4.94 -6.63
CA VAL A 103 -15.08 -5.02 -5.19
C VAL A 103 -15.83 -6.22 -4.63
N GLY A 104 -15.15 -7.06 -3.87
CA GLY A 104 -15.76 -8.31 -3.41
C GLY A 104 -14.91 -9.14 -2.48
N TYR A 105 -15.39 -10.34 -2.21
CA TYR A 105 -14.73 -11.32 -1.35
C TYR A 105 -15.14 -12.74 -1.72
N VAL A 106 -14.35 -13.69 -1.23
CA VAL A 106 -14.63 -15.13 -1.35
C VAL A 106 -15.69 -15.50 -0.31
N SER A 107 -16.79 -16.10 -0.78
CA SER A 107 -17.83 -16.66 0.08
C SER A 107 -17.65 -18.14 0.39
N ALA A 108 -16.87 -18.85 -0.45
CA ALA A 108 -16.42 -20.21 -0.16
C ALA A 108 -15.60 -20.27 1.14
N ASP A 109 -15.78 -21.37 1.87
CA ASP A 109 -15.46 -21.42 3.28
C ASP A 109 -13.96 -21.24 3.60
N GLY A 110 -13.71 -20.42 4.61
CA GLY A 110 -12.40 -20.27 5.25
C GLY A 110 -11.36 -19.40 4.53
N TRP A 111 -11.49 -19.10 3.23
CA TRP A 111 -10.51 -18.25 2.53
C TRP A 111 -10.49 -16.84 3.09
N ARG A 112 -11.67 -16.29 3.30
CA ARG A 112 -11.86 -14.94 3.84
C ARG A 112 -11.34 -14.84 5.27
N SER A 113 -11.72 -15.76 6.15
CA SER A 113 -11.32 -15.72 7.57
C SER A 113 -9.82 -15.91 7.80
N ARG A 114 -9.14 -16.72 6.97
CA ARG A 114 -7.69 -16.90 7.00
C ARG A 114 -6.90 -15.79 6.30
N GLY A 115 -7.54 -15.04 5.42
CA GLY A 115 -6.91 -13.95 4.66
C GLY A 115 -6.75 -12.66 5.46
N SER A 116 -5.98 -11.71 4.93
CA SER A 116 -5.93 -10.35 5.48
C SER A 116 -7.24 -9.59 5.33
N SER A 117 -8.06 -9.99 4.36
CA SER A 117 -9.20 -9.24 3.83
C SER A 117 -10.15 -10.21 3.10
N GLY A 118 -10.66 -9.86 1.92
CA GLY A 118 -11.62 -10.65 1.15
C GLY A 118 -11.20 -12.07 0.71
N GLY A 119 -9.97 -12.52 0.96
CA GLY A 119 -9.51 -13.88 0.67
C GLY A 119 -9.16 -14.17 -0.80
N MET A 120 -9.29 -13.18 -1.68
CA MET A 120 -9.24 -13.40 -3.14
C MET A 120 -7.88 -13.90 -3.67
N VAL A 121 -6.76 -13.47 -3.08
CA VAL A 121 -5.42 -13.83 -3.56
C VAL A 121 -5.18 -15.34 -3.47
N SER A 122 -5.38 -15.90 -2.27
CA SER A 122 -5.15 -17.33 -2.03
C SER A 122 -6.20 -18.20 -2.72
N TRP A 123 -7.45 -17.73 -2.80
CA TRP A 123 -8.50 -18.41 -3.55
C TRP A 123 -8.19 -18.48 -5.05
N LEU A 124 -7.82 -17.36 -5.68
CA LEU A 124 -7.52 -17.39 -7.12
C LEU A 124 -6.31 -18.30 -7.38
N ALA A 125 -5.27 -18.18 -6.57
CA ALA A 125 -4.08 -19.04 -6.69
C ALA A 125 -4.42 -20.53 -6.48
N SER A 126 -5.37 -20.88 -5.59
CA SER A 126 -5.80 -22.27 -5.42
C SER A 126 -6.56 -22.76 -6.65
N LYS A 127 -7.46 -21.94 -7.22
CA LYS A 127 -8.18 -22.29 -8.45
C LYS A 127 -7.26 -22.46 -9.65
N MET A 128 -6.22 -21.64 -9.77
CA MET A 128 -5.22 -21.81 -10.82
C MET A 128 -4.43 -23.13 -10.69
N LEU A 129 -4.21 -23.63 -9.47
CA LEU A 129 -3.61 -24.95 -9.24
C LEU A 129 -4.60 -26.09 -9.51
N GLU A 130 -5.81 -26.00 -8.96
CA GLU A 130 -6.87 -27.00 -9.08
C GLU A 130 -7.29 -27.23 -10.54
N ASP A 131 -7.42 -26.15 -11.31
CA ASP A 131 -7.81 -26.20 -12.73
C ASP A 131 -6.61 -26.42 -13.67
N GLY A 132 -5.40 -26.55 -13.11
CA GLY A 132 -4.19 -26.88 -13.88
C GLY A 132 -3.70 -25.77 -14.81
N LEU A 133 -4.02 -24.50 -14.52
CA LEU A 133 -3.46 -23.34 -15.22
C LEU A 133 -1.98 -23.13 -14.85
N VAL A 134 -1.63 -23.47 -13.62
CA VAL A 134 -0.26 -23.47 -13.10
C VAL A 134 0.03 -24.75 -12.34
N ASP A 135 1.30 -25.12 -12.29
CA ASP A 135 1.82 -26.27 -11.55
C ASP A 135 2.31 -25.86 -10.15
N ALA A 136 2.69 -24.59 -9.98
CA ALA A 136 3.19 -24.07 -8.71
C ALA A 136 2.96 -22.57 -8.52
N VAL A 137 2.99 -22.13 -7.26
CA VAL A 137 2.84 -20.72 -6.86
C VAL A 137 4.11 -20.24 -6.17
N VAL A 138 4.72 -19.18 -6.68
CA VAL A 138 5.82 -18.43 -6.08
C VAL A 138 5.24 -17.30 -5.23
N HIS A 139 5.36 -17.42 -3.92
CA HIS A 139 4.79 -16.45 -2.97
C HIS A 139 5.58 -16.42 -1.66
N VAL A 140 5.30 -15.41 -0.83
CA VAL A 140 6.02 -15.21 0.41
C VAL A 140 5.40 -16.05 1.53
N LYS A 141 6.22 -16.86 2.19
CA LYS A 141 5.87 -17.73 3.32
C LYS A 141 6.73 -17.40 4.54
N ASP A 142 6.40 -18.01 5.68
CA ASP A 142 7.24 -17.96 6.87
C ASP A 142 8.65 -18.42 6.52
N GLY A 143 9.65 -17.61 6.84
CA GLY A 143 11.03 -17.94 6.56
C GLY A 143 11.67 -18.80 7.65
N PRO A 144 12.96 -19.14 7.49
CA PRO A 144 13.62 -20.19 8.27
C PRO A 144 13.93 -19.80 9.73
N ASP A 145 14.05 -18.51 10.03
CA ASP A 145 14.50 -18.03 11.34
C ASP A 145 13.92 -16.64 11.68
N SER A 146 14.32 -16.06 12.82
CA SER A 146 13.89 -14.74 13.31
C SER A 146 14.47 -13.57 12.52
N GLU A 147 15.67 -13.72 11.95
CA GLU A 147 16.29 -12.71 11.08
C GLU A 147 15.71 -12.72 9.67
N HIS A 148 15.18 -13.88 9.28
CA HIS A 148 14.48 -14.14 8.04
C HIS A 148 13.02 -14.53 8.33
N MET A 149 12.32 -13.76 9.18
CA MET A 149 11.02 -13.20 8.81
C MET A 149 10.15 -14.06 7.91
N TYR A 150 10.31 -13.72 6.65
CA TYR A 150 9.51 -14.18 5.55
C TYR A 150 10.43 -14.30 4.34
N THR A 151 10.24 -15.33 3.54
CA THR A 151 11.03 -15.56 2.32
C THR A 151 10.12 -15.96 1.17
N TYR A 152 10.54 -15.65 -0.05
CA TYR A 152 9.89 -16.20 -1.23
C TYR A 152 10.14 -17.70 -1.31
N GLN A 153 9.06 -18.46 -1.50
CA GLN A 153 9.06 -19.92 -1.58
C GLN A 153 8.09 -20.37 -2.67
N VAL A 154 8.13 -21.67 -2.98
CA VAL A 154 7.29 -22.31 -3.98
C VAL A 154 6.28 -23.20 -3.28
N SER A 155 5.03 -23.19 -3.72
CA SER A 155 3.99 -24.11 -3.28
C SER A 155 3.42 -24.88 -4.45
N HIS A 156 3.43 -26.20 -4.35
CA HIS A 156 2.97 -27.14 -5.38
C HIS A 156 1.56 -27.66 -5.10
N SER A 157 0.97 -27.28 -3.97
CA SER A 157 -0.37 -27.71 -3.57
C SER A 157 -1.14 -26.59 -2.86
N VAL A 158 -2.46 -26.73 -2.81
CA VAL A 158 -3.35 -25.82 -2.08
C VAL A 158 -3.03 -25.80 -0.58
N GLU A 159 -2.63 -26.94 -0.01
CA GLU A 159 -2.23 -27.01 1.40
C GLU A 159 -0.94 -26.23 1.66
N GLU A 160 0.06 -26.36 0.80
CA GLU A 160 1.28 -25.55 0.90
C GLU A 160 0.99 -24.05 0.69
N LEU A 161 0.09 -23.72 -0.24
CA LEU A 161 -0.34 -22.34 -0.50
C LEU A 161 -0.99 -21.70 0.73
N LYS A 162 -1.85 -22.43 1.46
CA LYS A 162 -2.53 -21.93 2.67
C LYS A 162 -1.57 -21.44 3.75
N THR A 163 -0.36 -22.02 3.82
CA THR A 163 0.67 -21.59 4.79
C THR A 163 1.28 -20.22 4.50
N GLY A 164 1.07 -19.66 3.30
CA GLY A 164 1.53 -18.32 2.91
C GLY A 164 0.46 -17.24 2.98
N ALA A 165 -0.70 -17.50 3.60
CA ALA A 165 -1.76 -16.51 3.73
C ALA A 165 -1.31 -15.26 4.52
N LYS A 166 -2.13 -14.20 4.41
CA LYS A 166 -1.95 -12.88 5.05
C LYS A 166 -0.78 -12.04 4.55
N SER A 167 -0.90 -10.74 4.83
CA SER A 167 0.04 -9.69 4.47
C SER A 167 1.30 -9.77 5.33
N LYS A 168 2.46 -9.62 4.71
CA LYS A 168 3.78 -9.70 5.35
C LYS A 168 4.49 -8.37 5.16
N TYR A 169 4.38 -7.47 6.15
CA TYR A 169 4.99 -6.14 6.10
C TYR A 169 6.46 -6.20 6.52
N TYR A 170 7.26 -6.94 5.73
CA TYR A 170 8.64 -7.29 6.01
C TYR A 170 9.48 -7.20 4.72
N PRO A 171 10.78 -6.90 4.80
CA PRO A 171 11.65 -6.88 3.63
C PRO A 171 11.85 -8.32 3.11
N VAL A 172 11.71 -8.53 1.81
CA VAL A 172 11.91 -9.84 1.16
C VAL A 172 12.69 -9.65 -0.15
N GLU A 173 13.25 -10.72 -0.67
CA GLU A 173 13.99 -10.74 -1.94
C GLU A 173 13.67 -12.03 -2.72
N MET A 174 13.95 -12.07 -4.04
CA MET A 174 13.49 -13.17 -4.91
C MET A 174 14.61 -13.87 -5.71
N SER A 175 15.89 -13.56 -5.47
CA SER A 175 17.01 -14.12 -6.23
C SER A 175 17.09 -15.65 -6.11
N GLU A 176 16.94 -16.20 -4.90
CA GLU A 176 16.94 -17.65 -4.68
C GLU A 176 15.77 -18.35 -5.37
N VAL A 177 14.55 -17.79 -5.26
CA VAL A 177 13.36 -18.40 -5.88
C VAL A 177 13.39 -18.30 -7.40
N LEU A 178 13.96 -17.22 -7.96
CA LEU A 178 14.17 -17.09 -9.40
C LEU A 178 15.17 -18.14 -9.91
N ALA A 179 16.25 -18.39 -9.17
CA ALA A 179 17.20 -19.45 -9.48
C ALA A 179 16.54 -20.84 -9.42
N TYR A 180 15.64 -21.07 -8.46
CA TYR A 180 14.83 -22.28 -8.39
C TYR A 180 13.94 -22.42 -9.64
N VAL A 181 13.13 -21.41 -9.97
CA VAL A 181 12.21 -21.44 -11.12
C VAL A 181 12.96 -21.68 -12.43
N ARG A 182 14.15 -21.11 -12.61
CA ARG A 182 14.98 -21.34 -13.80
C ARG A 182 15.49 -22.78 -13.90
N LYS A 183 15.69 -23.48 -12.78
CA LYS A 183 16.20 -24.87 -12.75
C LYS A 183 15.11 -25.93 -12.80
N HIS A 184 13.90 -25.62 -12.35
CA HIS A 184 12.81 -26.58 -12.23
C HIS A 184 11.70 -26.26 -13.23
N GLU A 185 11.39 -27.22 -14.10
CA GLU A 185 10.29 -27.10 -15.06
C GLU A 185 8.94 -26.94 -14.35
N GLY A 186 7.99 -26.32 -15.05
CA GLY A 186 6.65 -26.05 -14.54
C GLY A 186 6.14 -24.68 -14.96
N ARG A 187 4.82 -24.51 -14.87
CA ARG A 187 4.10 -23.25 -15.05
C ARG A 187 3.88 -22.64 -13.67
N TYR A 188 4.43 -21.46 -13.45
CA TYR A 188 4.43 -20.78 -12.17
C TYR A 188 3.50 -19.57 -12.20
N LEU A 189 2.75 -19.40 -11.12
CA LEU A 189 2.12 -18.14 -10.74
C LEU A 189 3.06 -17.38 -9.80
N PHE A 190 3.38 -16.13 -10.09
CA PHE A 190 4.14 -15.26 -9.19
C PHE A 190 3.23 -14.29 -8.43
N ILE A 191 3.35 -14.19 -7.11
CA ILE A 191 2.61 -13.22 -6.29
C ILE A 191 3.57 -12.17 -5.73
N GLY A 192 3.30 -10.89 -5.98
CA GLY A 192 4.18 -9.84 -5.48
C GLY A 192 3.58 -8.43 -5.45
N ILE A 193 4.34 -7.52 -4.85
CA ILE A 193 4.07 -6.08 -4.86
C ILE A 193 4.47 -5.46 -6.22
N PRO A 194 4.03 -4.23 -6.56
CA PRO A 194 4.17 -3.66 -7.91
C PRO A 194 5.60 -3.68 -8.45
N CYS A 195 6.58 -3.25 -7.65
CA CYS A 195 7.98 -3.22 -8.07
C CYS A 195 8.57 -4.63 -8.30
N PHE A 196 8.09 -5.65 -7.59
CA PHE A 196 8.55 -7.04 -7.74
C PHE A 196 7.92 -7.66 -8.99
N VAL A 197 6.62 -7.45 -9.20
CA VAL A 197 5.94 -7.90 -10.43
C VAL A 197 6.58 -7.25 -11.65
N LYS A 198 6.84 -5.93 -11.62
CA LYS A 198 7.55 -5.24 -12.70
C LYS A 198 8.92 -5.86 -12.95
N ALA A 199 9.70 -6.12 -11.90
CA ALA A 199 11.02 -6.72 -12.02
C ALA A 199 10.97 -8.13 -12.65
N VAL A 200 9.99 -8.96 -12.27
CA VAL A 200 9.75 -10.27 -12.90
C VAL A 200 9.35 -10.13 -14.37
N ARG A 201 8.46 -9.19 -14.72
CA ARG A 201 8.09 -8.94 -16.13
C ARG A 201 9.28 -8.49 -16.97
N LEU A 202 10.12 -7.61 -16.43
CA LEU A 202 11.35 -7.17 -17.09
C LEU A 202 12.33 -8.33 -17.29
N LEU A 203 12.53 -9.17 -16.27
CA LEU A 203 13.35 -10.38 -16.38
C LEU A 203 12.85 -11.33 -17.46
N ARG A 204 11.54 -11.59 -17.51
CA ARG A 204 10.92 -12.46 -18.53
C ARG A 204 11.17 -11.96 -19.96
N ARG A 205 11.22 -10.64 -20.19
CA ARG A 205 11.50 -10.08 -21.53
C ARG A 205 12.89 -10.46 -22.07
N GLN A 206 13.82 -10.84 -21.20
CA GLN A 206 15.20 -11.15 -21.58
C GLN A 206 15.66 -12.57 -21.25
N ASP A 207 14.88 -13.33 -20.47
CA ASP A 207 15.16 -14.73 -20.13
C ASP A 207 14.03 -15.62 -20.65
N PRO A 208 14.25 -16.34 -21.78
CA PRO A 208 13.24 -17.20 -22.38
C PRO A 208 12.71 -18.29 -21.45
N VAL A 209 13.56 -18.82 -20.55
CA VAL A 209 13.18 -19.87 -19.60
C VAL A 209 12.22 -19.30 -18.57
N LEU A 210 12.53 -18.14 -17.99
CA LEU A 210 11.60 -17.48 -17.08
C LEU A 210 10.32 -17.03 -17.78
N ASN A 211 10.40 -16.61 -19.04
CA ASN A 211 9.24 -16.18 -19.81
C ASN A 211 8.23 -17.29 -20.04
N GLU A 212 8.72 -18.48 -20.37
CA GLU A 212 7.93 -19.69 -20.56
C GLU A 212 7.34 -20.17 -19.22
N ARG A 213 8.16 -20.18 -18.16
CA ARG A 213 7.79 -20.78 -16.88
C ARG A 213 6.89 -19.91 -16.02
N ILE A 214 7.16 -18.61 -15.88
CA ILE A 214 6.32 -17.72 -15.07
C ILE A 214 5.15 -17.28 -15.93
N ARG A 215 4.05 -18.03 -15.92
CA ARG A 215 2.91 -17.81 -16.83
C ARG A 215 2.02 -16.65 -16.39
N TYR A 216 1.82 -16.50 -15.09
CA TYR A 216 0.92 -15.50 -14.52
C TYR A 216 1.56 -14.74 -13.35
N CYS A 217 1.11 -13.52 -13.11
CA CYS A 217 1.47 -12.69 -11.97
C CYS A 217 0.21 -12.14 -11.28
N ILE A 218 0.07 -12.38 -9.97
CA ILE A 218 -0.86 -11.63 -9.11
C ILE A 218 -0.12 -10.45 -8.49
N GLY A 219 -0.73 -9.27 -8.60
CA GLY A 219 -0.26 -8.03 -8.02
C GLY A 219 -0.98 -7.68 -6.73
N LEU A 220 -0.23 -7.20 -5.74
CA LEU A 220 -0.79 -6.66 -4.50
C LEU A 220 -0.74 -5.12 -4.54
N VAL A 221 -1.84 -4.45 -4.20
CA VAL A 221 -1.83 -3.01 -3.97
C VAL A 221 -0.83 -2.70 -2.87
N CYS A 222 0.11 -1.79 -3.13
CA CYS A 222 1.21 -1.52 -2.21
C CYS A 222 1.28 -0.05 -1.79
N GLY A 223 1.06 0.16 -0.49
CA GLY A 223 1.30 1.46 0.15
C GLY A 223 2.78 1.77 0.25
N HIS A 224 3.57 0.87 0.83
CA HIS A 224 5.03 0.90 0.88
C HIS A 224 5.57 -0.47 1.33
N LEU A 225 6.77 -0.82 0.84
CA LEU A 225 7.58 -1.90 1.39
C LEU A 225 8.25 -1.43 2.68
N LYS A 226 8.26 -2.28 3.70
CA LYS A 226 8.77 -2.00 5.05
C LYS A 226 10.11 -2.66 5.29
N SER A 227 10.97 -1.97 6.03
CA SER A 227 12.16 -2.52 6.71
C SER A 227 11.76 -3.53 7.79
N ASP A 228 12.69 -4.40 8.20
CA ASP A 228 12.50 -5.28 9.37
C ASP A 228 12.29 -4.49 10.68
N PHE A 229 12.70 -3.22 10.73
CA PHE A 229 12.42 -2.30 11.84
C PHE A 229 10.93 -2.12 12.08
N PHE A 230 10.09 -2.19 11.05
CA PHE A 230 8.64 -2.08 11.23
C PHE A 230 8.12 -3.24 12.10
N ALA A 231 8.42 -4.48 11.70
CA ALA A 231 8.04 -5.67 12.43
C ALA A 231 8.64 -5.69 13.84
N LYS A 232 9.95 -5.40 13.96
CA LYS A 232 10.66 -5.38 15.24
C LYS A 232 10.11 -4.29 16.17
N SER A 233 9.73 -3.12 15.64
CA SER A 233 9.13 -2.03 16.43
C SER A 233 7.75 -2.36 16.97
N GLU A 234 6.87 -2.98 16.18
CA GLU A 234 5.52 -3.40 16.62
C GLU A 234 5.63 -4.46 17.72
N ALA A 235 6.55 -5.41 17.56
CA ALA A 235 6.81 -6.45 18.54
C ALA A 235 7.42 -5.91 19.84
N TRP A 236 8.41 -5.02 19.73
CA TRP A 236 9.05 -4.41 20.90
C TRP A 236 8.09 -3.53 21.69
N GLU A 237 7.28 -2.71 21.00
CA GLU A 237 6.24 -1.90 21.65
C GLU A 237 5.14 -2.76 22.28
N SER A 238 4.88 -3.95 21.73
CA SER A 238 3.98 -4.95 22.34
C SER A 238 4.56 -5.63 23.60
N GLY A 239 5.81 -5.34 23.97
CA GLY A 239 6.46 -5.89 25.17
C GLY A 239 7.22 -7.20 24.92
N VAL A 240 7.58 -7.52 23.68
CA VAL A 240 8.49 -8.62 23.35
C VAL A 240 9.91 -8.06 23.13
N PRO A 241 10.91 -8.40 23.97
CA PRO A 241 12.30 -7.97 23.76
C PRO A 241 12.84 -8.39 22.39
N LEU A 242 13.72 -7.59 21.81
CA LEU A 242 14.20 -7.77 20.42
C LEU A 242 14.77 -9.16 20.16
N GLU A 243 15.53 -9.69 21.11
CA GLU A 243 16.17 -11.00 21.08
C GLU A 243 15.19 -12.18 21.18
N ASP A 244 13.97 -11.92 21.67
CA ASP A 244 12.91 -12.92 21.82
C ASP A 244 11.88 -12.86 20.69
N ILE A 245 12.03 -11.98 19.69
CA ILE A 245 11.09 -11.91 18.56
C ILE A 245 11.40 -13.05 17.57
N ALA A 246 10.49 -14.02 17.45
CA ALA A 246 10.57 -15.04 16.41
C ALA A 246 9.82 -14.61 15.14
N ARG A 247 8.57 -14.14 15.28
CA ARG A 247 7.70 -13.82 14.14
C ARG A 247 6.68 -12.77 14.51
N VAL A 248 6.27 -11.98 13.53
CA VAL A 248 5.18 -11.00 13.65
C VAL A 248 4.13 -11.27 12.58
N ASP A 249 2.94 -11.73 12.97
CA ASP A 249 1.76 -11.74 12.10
C ASP A 249 1.09 -10.36 12.20
N PHE A 250 0.99 -9.68 11.06
CA PHE A 250 0.53 -8.30 10.98
C PHE A 250 -0.99 -8.15 10.85
N ARG A 251 -1.71 -9.26 10.63
CA ARG A 251 -3.15 -9.25 10.34
C ARG A 251 -3.83 -10.34 11.15
N HIS A 252 -3.66 -10.28 12.46
CA HIS A 252 -4.47 -11.06 13.40
C HIS A 252 -5.88 -10.44 13.44
N LYS A 253 -6.89 -11.17 12.96
CA LYS A 253 -8.27 -10.69 12.94
C LYS A 253 -8.82 -10.61 14.36
N THR A 254 -9.64 -9.60 14.60
CA THR A 254 -10.29 -9.28 15.87
C THR A 254 -11.81 -9.38 15.65
N PRO A 255 -12.42 -10.55 15.86
CA PRO A 255 -13.82 -10.76 15.57
C PRO A 255 -14.73 -9.70 16.22
N GLY A 256 -15.62 -9.10 15.43
CA GLY A 256 -16.53 -8.03 15.89
C GLY A 256 -16.00 -6.60 15.71
N SER A 257 -14.75 -6.41 15.25
CA SER A 257 -14.19 -5.11 14.89
C SER A 257 -14.26 -4.84 13.36
N PRO A 258 -14.24 -3.58 12.89
CA PRO A 258 -14.08 -3.24 11.47
C PRO A 258 -12.76 -3.76 10.89
N ALA A 259 -12.65 -3.92 9.57
CA ALA A 259 -11.44 -4.45 8.92
C ALA A 259 -10.19 -3.59 9.11
N SER A 260 -10.37 -2.31 9.47
CA SER A 260 -9.27 -1.40 9.81
C SER A 260 -8.73 -1.56 11.23
N ASP A 261 -9.45 -2.26 12.11
CA ASP A 261 -9.10 -2.44 13.52
C ASP A 261 -8.71 -3.90 13.76
N TYR A 262 -7.49 -4.25 13.35
CA TYR A 262 -6.88 -5.58 13.52
C TYR A 262 -5.73 -5.52 14.53
N ALA A 263 -5.22 -6.70 14.90
CA ALA A 263 -4.10 -6.86 15.82
C ALA A 263 -2.83 -7.38 15.13
N VAL A 264 -1.70 -7.17 15.80
CA VAL A 264 -0.46 -7.90 15.55
C VAL A 264 -0.36 -9.05 16.53
N GLU A 265 0.17 -10.19 16.08
CA GLU A 265 0.52 -11.31 16.95
C GLU A 265 2.04 -11.55 16.85
N VAL A 266 2.70 -11.58 18.00
CA VAL A 266 4.16 -11.77 18.10
C VAL A 266 4.44 -13.13 18.72
N LYS A 267 5.10 -13.99 17.96
CA LYS A 267 5.61 -15.29 18.45
C LYS A 267 7.02 -15.11 18.99
N ARG A 268 7.32 -15.85 20.06
CA ARG A 268 8.58 -15.74 20.80
C ARG A 268 9.58 -16.82 20.43
N VAL A 269 10.87 -16.49 20.42
CA VAL A 269 11.96 -17.48 20.23
C VAL A 269 12.01 -18.45 21.41
N SER A 270 11.77 -17.94 22.62
CA SER A 270 11.67 -18.73 23.84
C SER A 270 10.54 -19.77 23.86
N GLY A 271 9.60 -19.72 22.90
CA GLY A 271 8.43 -20.61 22.86
C GLY A 271 7.34 -20.25 23.87
N GLY A 272 7.43 -19.09 24.54
CA GLY A 272 6.37 -18.56 25.38
C GLY A 272 5.09 -18.21 24.59
N GLU A 273 4.00 -17.96 25.32
CA GLU A 273 2.72 -17.59 24.71
C GLU A 273 2.84 -16.37 23.78
N PRO A 274 2.20 -16.42 22.59
CA PRO A 274 2.18 -15.28 21.68
C PRO A 274 1.56 -14.04 22.33
N VAL A 275 2.09 -12.86 22.01
CA VAL A 275 1.52 -11.58 22.43
C VAL A 275 0.64 -11.03 21.32
N VAL A 276 -0.63 -10.74 21.62
CA VAL A 276 -1.57 -10.12 20.68
C VAL A 276 -1.87 -8.70 21.12
N THR A 277 -1.56 -7.72 20.27
CA THR A 277 -1.76 -6.29 20.56
C THR A 277 -2.55 -5.65 19.44
N ARG A 278 -3.59 -4.86 19.77
CA ARG A 278 -4.33 -4.13 18.72
C ARG A 278 -3.45 -3.07 18.10
N THR A 279 -3.60 -2.88 16.79
CA THR A 279 -2.80 -1.86 16.09
C THR A 279 -3.06 -0.45 16.60
N ALA A 280 -4.29 -0.15 17.05
CA ALA A 280 -4.64 1.14 17.66
C ALA A 280 -3.89 1.44 18.97
N GLU A 281 -3.31 0.43 19.62
CA GLU A 281 -2.53 0.59 20.86
C GLU A 281 -1.03 0.86 20.59
N LEU A 282 -0.59 0.69 19.35
CA LEU A 282 0.80 0.84 18.93
C LEU A 282 1.02 2.19 18.22
N SER A 283 2.12 2.85 18.52
CA SER A 283 2.46 4.15 17.92
C SER A 283 3.00 4.03 16.49
N THR A 284 3.49 2.86 16.10
CA THR A 284 4.16 2.64 14.81
C THR A 284 3.22 2.25 13.66
N THR A 285 1.98 1.86 13.96
CA THR A 285 1.04 1.23 13.01
C THR A 285 0.30 2.20 12.10
N ASN A 286 0.39 3.52 12.34
CA ASN A 286 -0.25 4.51 11.47
C ASN A 286 0.43 4.54 10.10
N TRP A 287 -0.19 3.85 9.14
CA TRP A 287 0.31 3.69 7.77
C TRP A 287 0.57 5.02 7.05
N GLY A 288 -0.15 6.08 7.43
CA GLY A 288 -0.03 7.43 6.88
C GLY A 288 1.26 8.16 7.25
N LEU A 289 1.89 7.79 8.38
CA LEU A 289 3.16 8.37 8.82
C LEU A 289 4.35 7.86 7.99
N GLY A 290 4.22 6.68 7.39
CA GLY A 290 5.24 6.12 6.50
C GLY A 290 6.54 5.74 7.20
N TYR A 291 6.49 5.40 8.49
CA TYR A 291 7.65 4.91 9.23
C TYR A 291 8.27 3.68 8.59
N PHE A 292 9.59 3.60 8.64
CA PHE A 292 10.38 2.45 8.20
C PHE A 292 10.10 1.99 6.77
N LYS A 293 9.58 2.87 5.90
CA LYS A 293 9.42 2.56 4.48
C LYS A 293 10.73 2.75 3.74
N TYR A 294 10.92 1.96 2.69
CA TYR A 294 12.05 2.13 1.78
C TYR A 294 12.03 3.52 1.13
N ASN A 295 13.20 4.14 0.97
CA ASN A 295 13.30 5.39 0.22
C ASN A 295 12.76 5.24 -1.21
N ALA A 296 13.05 4.13 -1.89
CA ALA A 296 12.52 3.81 -3.20
C ALA A 296 10.97 3.86 -3.30
N CYS A 297 10.24 3.64 -2.20
CA CYS A 297 8.78 3.76 -2.20
C CYS A 297 8.29 5.19 -2.44
N ASP A 298 9.09 6.20 -2.13
CA ASP A 298 8.81 7.60 -2.46
C ASP A 298 8.98 7.89 -3.97
N TYR A 299 9.59 6.97 -4.74
CA TYR A 299 9.90 7.12 -6.17
C TYR A 299 9.26 6.05 -7.05
N CYS A 300 8.19 5.41 -6.58
CA CYS A 300 7.40 4.49 -7.38
C CYS A 300 6.00 5.07 -7.58
N ASP A 301 5.57 5.13 -8.84
CA ASP A 301 4.32 5.69 -9.34
C ASP A 301 3.21 4.65 -9.56
N ASP A 302 3.52 3.36 -9.40
CA ASP A 302 2.58 2.25 -9.49
C ASP A 302 1.99 1.90 -8.11
N VAL A 303 0.67 2.09 -7.97
CA VAL A 303 -0.11 1.73 -6.78
C VAL A 303 -0.75 0.34 -6.92
N LEU A 304 -1.16 0.00 -8.13
CA LEU A 304 -2.08 -1.09 -8.44
C LEU A 304 -1.41 -2.25 -9.16
N ALA A 305 -0.08 -2.36 -9.11
CA ALA A 305 0.67 -3.41 -9.80
C ALA A 305 0.21 -3.53 -11.26
N GLU A 306 0.28 -2.43 -12.01
CA GLU A 306 -0.31 -2.28 -13.35
C GLU A 306 0.23 -3.30 -14.39
N THR A 307 1.31 -4.01 -14.05
CA THR A 307 1.94 -5.06 -14.86
C THR A 307 1.58 -6.50 -14.43
N ALA A 308 0.70 -6.67 -13.44
CA ALA A 308 0.16 -7.97 -13.02
C ALA A 308 -1.01 -8.42 -13.91
N ASP A 309 -1.31 -9.72 -13.99
CA ASP A 309 -2.50 -10.22 -14.70
C ASP A 309 -3.80 -9.87 -13.97
N VAL A 310 -3.72 -9.73 -12.64
CA VAL A 310 -4.79 -9.27 -11.77
C VAL A 310 -4.21 -8.62 -10.52
N THR A 311 -4.90 -7.62 -10.00
CA THR A 311 -4.50 -6.90 -8.79
C THR A 311 -5.54 -7.08 -7.69
N PHE A 312 -5.06 -7.29 -6.46
CA PHE A 312 -5.87 -7.27 -5.24
C PHE A 312 -5.37 -6.24 -4.25
N GLY A 313 -6.29 -5.51 -3.62
CA GLY A 313 -6.00 -4.60 -2.51
C GLY A 313 -7.16 -4.56 -1.53
N ASP A 314 -6.99 -3.93 -0.37
CA ASP A 314 -8.08 -3.72 0.58
C ASP A 314 -9.01 -2.58 0.11
N ALA A 315 -10.32 -2.79 0.21
CA ALA A 315 -11.33 -1.81 -0.19
C ALA A 315 -11.56 -0.73 0.88
N TRP A 316 -10.68 0.27 0.91
CA TRP A 316 -10.70 1.40 1.85
C TRP A 316 -11.73 2.49 1.52
N ILE A 317 -12.99 2.10 1.30
CA ILE A 317 -14.10 3.04 1.15
C ILE A 317 -15.20 2.75 2.18
N PRO A 318 -15.96 3.78 2.62
CA PRO A 318 -16.95 3.64 3.68
C PRO A 318 -17.99 2.54 3.46
N LYS A 319 -18.29 2.21 2.19
CA LYS A 319 -19.21 1.14 1.79
C LYS A 319 -18.75 -0.25 2.26
N TYR A 320 -17.45 -0.49 2.36
CA TYR A 320 -16.89 -1.83 2.64
C TYR A 320 -16.05 -1.93 3.92
N VAL A 321 -15.50 -0.80 4.42
CA VAL A 321 -14.56 -0.81 5.56
C VAL A 321 -15.14 -1.33 6.88
N ASN A 322 -16.46 -1.27 7.04
CA ASN A 322 -17.15 -1.73 8.26
C ASN A 322 -17.30 -3.25 8.30
N ASP A 323 -17.06 -3.95 7.19
CA ASP A 323 -17.03 -5.41 7.18
C ASP A 323 -15.70 -5.89 7.76
N GLY A 324 -15.72 -6.42 8.99
CA GLY A 324 -14.55 -6.90 9.73
C GLY A 324 -13.79 -8.03 9.04
N GLU A 325 -14.47 -8.80 8.18
CA GLU A 325 -13.83 -9.87 7.42
C GLU A 325 -13.07 -9.35 6.20
N GLY A 326 -13.36 -8.11 5.78
CA GLY A 326 -12.67 -7.37 4.72
C GLY A 326 -13.16 -7.68 3.31
N CYS A 327 -13.01 -6.71 2.41
CA CYS A 327 -13.30 -6.82 0.99
C CYS A 327 -12.08 -6.40 0.18
N ASN A 328 -11.90 -7.03 -0.99
CA ASN A 328 -10.84 -6.68 -1.91
C ASN A 328 -11.36 -5.77 -3.04
N VAL A 329 -10.58 -4.72 -3.37
CA VAL A 329 -10.61 -4.15 -4.74
C VAL A 329 -9.89 -5.12 -5.66
N ILE A 330 -10.45 -5.33 -6.85
CA ILE A 330 -9.98 -6.29 -7.84
C ILE A 330 -9.90 -5.60 -9.19
N VAL A 331 -8.75 -5.71 -9.87
CA VAL A 331 -8.59 -5.21 -11.24
C VAL A 331 -8.04 -6.33 -12.09
N VAL A 332 -8.84 -6.85 -13.02
CA VAL A 332 -8.50 -7.98 -13.89
C VAL A 332 -7.97 -7.44 -15.21
N ARG A 333 -6.81 -7.92 -15.66
CA ARG A 333 -6.14 -7.46 -16.90
C ARG A 333 -5.98 -8.57 -17.93
N ASN A 334 -6.01 -9.81 -17.49
CA ASN A 334 -5.77 -11.00 -18.31
C ASN A 334 -7.08 -11.78 -18.52
N GLN A 335 -7.37 -12.16 -19.77
CA GLN A 335 -8.59 -12.89 -20.11
C GLN A 335 -8.68 -14.26 -19.43
N ASP A 336 -7.58 -15.03 -19.37
CA ASP A 336 -7.57 -16.35 -18.71
C ASP A 336 -7.98 -16.22 -17.22
N VAL A 337 -7.59 -15.12 -16.57
CA VAL A 337 -7.95 -14.83 -15.18
C VAL A 337 -9.42 -14.42 -15.05
N GLN A 338 -9.94 -13.64 -16.00
CA GLN A 338 -11.36 -13.30 -16.05
C GLN A 338 -12.22 -14.56 -16.22
N ASP A 339 -11.84 -15.43 -17.17
CA ASP A 339 -12.55 -16.67 -17.45
C ASP A 339 -12.57 -17.59 -16.22
N LEU A 340 -11.47 -17.67 -15.47
CA LEU A 340 -11.39 -18.43 -14.22
C LEU A 340 -12.32 -17.85 -13.14
N ILE A 341 -12.37 -16.53 -12.99
CA ILE A 341 -13.29 -15.86 -12.05
C ILE A 341 -14.74 -16.15 -12.41
N ASP A 342 -15.08 -16.14 -13.70
CA ASP A 342 -16.44 -16.39 -14.17
C ASP A 342 -16.83 -17.87 -14.05
N ALA A 343 -15.87 -18.79 -14.25
CA ALA A 343 -16.08 -20.24 -14.08
C ALA A 343 -16.40 -20.63 -12.63
N HIS A 344 -15.83 -19.92 -11.64
CA HIS A 344 -16.05 -20.17 -10.20
C HIS A 344 -16.83 -19.02 -9.53
N ARG A 345 -17.72 -18.36 -10.27
CA ARG A 345 -18.45 -17.17 -9.81
C ARG A 345 -19.35 -17.44 -8.60
N ASP A 346 -19.83 -18.67 -8.45
CA ASP A 346 -20.67 -19.12 -7.34
C ASP A 346 -19.95 -19.16 -5.98
N GLU A 347 -18.61 -19.20 -5.99
CA GLU A 347 -17.79 -19.10 -4.77
C GLU A 347 -17.57 -17.66 -4.31
N LEU A 348 -18.03 -16.66 -5.06
CA LEU A 348 -17.66 -15.26 -4.89
C LEU A 348 -18.85 -14.34 -4.66
N VAL A 349 -18.63 -13.28 -3.87
CA VAL A 349 -19.49 -12.10 -3.83
C VAL A 349 -18.73 -10.95 -4.49
N LEU A 350 -19.10 -10.63 -5.73
CA LEU A 350 -18.50 -9.54 -6.50
C LEU A 350 -19.53 -8.47 -6.84
N HIS A 351 -19.13 -7.22 -6.63
CA HIS A 351 -19.83 -6.04 -7.12
C HIS A 351 -19.00 -5.40 -8.22
N ASP A 352 -19.64 -5.06 -9.34
CA ASP A 352 -18.99 -4.30 -10.40
C ASP A 352 -18.50 -2.95 -9.84
N SER A 353 -17.32 -2.56 -10.28
CA SER A 353 -16.65 -1.33 -9.90
C SER A 353 -16.09 -0.64 -11.14
N ASP A 354 -15.63 0.60 -10.96
CA ASP A 354 -15.03 1.38 -12.03
C ASP A 354 -13.71 2.01 -11.57
N SER A 355 -13.02 2.64 -12.52
CA SER A 355 -11.75 3.33 -12.29
C SER A 355 -11.85 4.39 -11.18
N ALA A 356 -12.99 5.09 -11.08
CA ALA A 356 -13.18 6.14 -10.10
C ALA A 356 -13.35 5.57 -8.68
N GLU A 357 -14.14 4.51 -8.49
CA GLU A 357 -14.33 3.86 -7.19
C GLU A 357 -13.01 3.21 -6.70
N VAL A 358 -12.28 2.53 -7.58
CA VAL A 358 -10.96 1.97 -7.26
C VAL A 358 -9.96 3.08 -6.92
N TYR A 359 -9.95 4.18 -7.66
CA TYR A 359 -9.16 5.37 -7.33
C TYR A 359 -9.50 5.90 -5.94
N GLN A 360 -10.79 6.07 -5.62
CA GLN A 360 -11.21 6.58 -4.31
C GLN A 360 -10.75 5.66 -3.17
N SER A 361 -10.84 4.35 -3.36
CA SER A 361 -10.33 3.36 -2.41
C SER A 361 -8.83 3.51 -2.16
N GLN A 362 -8.05 3.86 -3.18
CA GLN A 362 -6.58 3.96 -3.08
C GLN A 362 -6.05 5.39 -3.16
N ALA A 363 -6.90 6.40 -2.94
CA ALA A 363 -6.60 7.80 -3.26
C ALA A 363 -5.38 8.34 -2.48
N GLY A 364 -5.18 7.89 -1.25
CA GLY A 364 -4.00 8.20 -0.45
C GLY A 364 -2.69 7.71 -1.09
N GLY A 365 -2.72 6.49 -1.63
CA GLY A 365 -1.61 5.90 -2.38
C GLY A 365 -1.32 6.71 -3.65
N PHE A 366 -2.35 6.96 -4.47
CA PHE A 366 -2.22 7.76 -5.69
C PHE A 366 -1.68 9.17 -5.43
N ARG A 367 -2.21 9.90 -4.43
CA ARG A 367 -1.70 11.23 -4.07
C ARG A 367 -0.24 11.19 -3.61
N HIS A 368 0.16 10.17 -2.87
CA HIS A 368 1.54 10.07 -2.38
C HIS A 368 2.53 9.72 -3.50
N ARG A 369 2.14 8.80 -4.39
CA ARG A 369 2.98 8.23 -5.45
C ARG A 369 2.91 8.97 -6.79
N ARG A 370 1.96 9.90 -6.96
CA ARG A 370 1.87 10.76 -8.15
C ARG A 370 2.14 12.21 -7.83
N GLN A 371 1.21 12.90 -7.17
CA GLN A 371 1.41 14.31 -6.81
C GLN A 371 2.62 14.49 -5.89
N GLY A 372 2.79 13.62 -4.88
CA GLY A 372 3.97 13.64 -4.02
C GLY A 372 5.27 13.30 -4.74
N LEU A 373 5.21 12.43 -5.75
CA LEU A 373 6.36 12.10 -6.57
C LEU A 373 6.78 13.28 -7.45
N ALA A 374 5.83 13.94 -8.11
CA ALA A 374 6.09 15.13 -8.92
C ALA A 374 6.83 16.21 -8.11
N TYR A 375 6.39 16.44 -6.86
CA TYR A 375 7.05 17.34 -5.92
C TYR A 375 8.50 16.90 -5.62
N ARG A 376 8.72 15.64 -5.23
CA ARG A 376 10.07 15.15 -4.90
C ARG A 376 11.00 15.24 -6.11
N LEU A 377 10.54 14.80 -7.28
CA LEU A 377 11.31 14.90 -8.53
C LEU A 377 11.69 16.36 -8.86
N HIS A 378 10.79 17.31 -8.61
CA HIS A 378 11.08 18.74 -8.78
C HIS A 378 12.18 19.20 -7.83
N VAL A 379 12.08 18.85 -6.54
CA VAL A 379 13.11 19.20 -5.54
C VAL A 379 14.49 18.65 -5.92
N HIS A 380 14.58 17.39 -6.35
CA HIS A 380 15.84 16.81 -6.82
C HIS A 380 16.36 17.49 -8.09
N GLN A 381 15.47 17.85 -9.02
CA GLN A 381 15.84 18.53 -10.25
C GLN A 381 16.49 19.90 -9.96
N GLU A 382 15.93 20.69 -9.04
CA GLU A 382 16.48 21.98 -8.63
C GLU A 382 17.87 21.84 -7.96
N ARG A 383 18.13 20.69 -7.33
CA ARG A 383 19.41 20.37 -6.68
C ARG A 383 20.42 19.69 -7.63
N GLY A 384 20.03 19.35 -8.85
CA GLY A 384 20.86 18.55 -9.76
C GLY A 384 21.11 17.12 -9.27
N GLU A 385 20.25 16.61 -8.39
CA GLU A 385 20.32 15.25 -7.83
C GLU A 385 19.71 14.24 -8.80
N TRP A 386 20.32 13.06 -8.89
CA TRP A 386 19.81 12.00 -9.76
C TRP A 386 18.58 11.34 -9.15
N THR A 387 17.59 11.04 -10.00
CA THR A 387 16.40 10.26 -9.65
C THR A 387 16.12 9.19 -10.72
N PRO A 388 15.47 8.08 -10.35
CA PRO A 388 14.94 7.11 -11.29
C PRO A 388 13.98 7.75 -12.31
N THR A 389 14.06 7.34 -13.57
CA THR A 389 13.08 7.74 -14.58
C THR A 389 11.70 7.14 -14.27
N LYS A 390 10.66 7.97 -14.25
CA LYS A 390 9.27 7.60 -13.95
C LYS A 390 8.28 8.18 -14.97
N ARG A 391 7.03 7.69 -14.97
CA ARG A 391 5.95 8.23 -15.81
C ARG A 391 5.60 9.64 -15.37
N VAL A 392 5.57 9.85 -14.05
CA VAL A 392 5.36 11.15 -13.41
C VAL A 392 6.56 12.07 -13.69
N LYS A 393 6.29 13.31 -14.09
CA LYS A 393 7.30 14.34 -14.36
C LYS A 393 7.52 15.24 -13.14
N PRO A 394 8.73 15.83 -12.97
CA PRO A 394 8.96 16.90 -12.00
C PRO A 394 7.98 18.05 -12.23
N SER A 395 7.21 18.45 -11.21
CA SER A 395 6.31 19.60 -11.31
C SER A 395 5.80 20.03 -9.91
N LEU A 396 5.48 21.33 -9.78
CA LEU A 396 4.72 21.89 -8.66
C LEU A 396 3.27 22.26 -9.05
N ASP A 397 2.89 22.06 -10.31
CA ASP A 397 1.61 22.48 -10.85
C ASP A 397 0.46 21.74 -10.15
N GLY A 398 -0.53 22.51 -9.69
CA GLY A 398 -1.65 21.97 -8.92
C GLY A 398 -1.28 21.47 -7.52
N ILE A 399 -0.06 21.74 -7.02
CA ILE A 399 0.37 21.38 -5.67
C ILE A 399 0.46 22.63 -4.79
N SER A 400 -0.55 22.84 -3.93
CA SER A 400 -0.53 23.96 -2.97
C SER A 400 0.71 23.95 -2.07
N GLU A 401 1.18 25.11 -1.62
CA GLU A 401 2.33 25.22 -0.68
C GLU A 401 2.15 24.36 0.57
N GLN A 402 0.94 24.30 1.13
CA GLN A 402 0.64 23.46 2.28
C GLN A 402 0.89 21.98 1.96
N ARG A 403 0.50 21.53 0.77
CA ARG A 403 0.70 20.15 0.32
C ARG A 403 2.18 19.87 0.03
N GLN A 404 2.91 20.82 -0.56
CA GLN A 404 4.37 20.72 -0.72
C GLN A 404 5.06 20.52 0.64
N LYS A 405 4.74 21.35 1.64
CA LYS A 405 5.23 21.19 3.02
C LYS A 405 4.83 19.84 3.62
N THR A 406 3.61 19.37 3.33
CA THR A 406 3.16 18.04 3.77
C THR A 406 4.02 16.92 3.17
N TYR A 407 4.45 17.03 1.90
CA TYR A 407 5.33 16.05 1.29
C TYR A 407 6.76 16.09 1.84
N ALA A 408 7.32 17.29 2.04
CA ALA A 408 8.61 17.46 2.72
C ALA A 408 8.59 16.80 4.11
N MET A 409 7.55 17.07 4.92
CA MET A 409 7.39 16.45 6.24
C MET A 409 7.23 14.93 6.18
N ARG A 410 6.67 14.35 5.10
CA ARG A 410 6.60 12.88 4.93
C ARG A 410 7.95 12.27 4.62
N THR A 411 8.84 12.99 3.93
CA THR A 411 10.24 12.57 3.77
C THR A 411 10.96 12.60 5.11
N MET A 412 10.78 13.68 5.89
CA MET A 412 11.33 13.81 7.24
C MET A 412 10.83 12.71 8.18
N LEU A 413 9.51 12.46 8.26
CA LEU A 413 8.94 11.38 9.10
C LEU A 413 9.55 10.01 8.81
N LYS A 414 9.76 9.68 7.52
CA LYS A 414 10.45 8.43 7.13
C LYS A 414 11.87 8.42 7.67
N ASN A 415 12.65 9.45 7.39
CA ASN A 415 14.07 9.49 7.74
C ASN A 415 14.27 9.48 9.26
N GLU A 416 13.54 10.33 9.98
CA GLU A 416 13.58 10.41 11.44
C GLU A 416 13.16 9.09 12.09
N SER A 417 12.22 8.33 11.50
CA SER A 417 11.85 7.03 12.07
C SER A 417 13.02 6.05 12.14
N PHE A 418 13.89 6.03 11.12
CA PHE A 418 15.08 5.17 11.15
C PHE A 418 16.11 5.64 12.18
N ALA A 419 16.37 6.96 12.27
CA ALA A 419 17.27 7.50 13.28
C ALA A 419 16.79 7.24 14.70
N ALA A 420 15.53 7.56 14.98
CA ALA A 420 14.90 7.35 16.28
C ALA A 420 14.96 5.89 16.72
N TYR A 421 14.80 4.95 15.78
CA TYR A 421 14.83 3.53 16.11
C TYR A 421 16.25 3.03 16.39
N ARG A 422 17.25 3.48 15.62
CA ARG A 422 18.66 3.16 15.93
C ARG A 422 19.04 3.66 17.32
N GLU A 423 18.67 4.89 17.67
CA GLU A 423 18.91 5.44 19.01
C GLU A 423 18.18 4.64 20.09
N ALA A 424 16.94 4.23 19.84
CA ALA A 424 16.20 3.38 20.77
C ALA A 424 16.89 2.02 20.99
N VAL A 425 17.36 1.37 19.93
CA VAL A 425 18.12 0.10 20.01
C VAL A 425 19.42 0.30 20.79
N GLU A 426 20.19 1.35 20.49
CA GLU A 426 21.45 1.66 21.18
C GLU A 426 21.28 1.91 22.68
N THR A 427 20.12 2.44 23.08
CA THR A 427 19.79 2.76 24.48
C THR A 427 18.92 1.71 25.17
N GLU A 428 18.54 0.65 24.44
CA GLU A 428 17.63 -0.41 24.90
C GLU A 428 16.29 0.10 25.46
N ASP A 429 15.80 1.26 25.01
CA ASP A 429 14.55 1.87 25.47
C ASP A 429 13.67 2.36 24.30
N PHE A 430 12.60 1.62 24.01
CA PHE A 430 11.62 2.01 22.97
C PHE A 430 10.93 3.36 23.26
N ASN A 431 10.92 3.86 24.50
CA ASN A 431 10.39 5.19 24.78
C ASN A 431 11.25 6.30 24.19
N VAL A 432 12.54 6.05 23.89
CA VAL A 432 13.40 6.98 23.14
C VAL A 432 12.83 7.22 21.75
N PHE A 433 12.45 6.16 21.02
CA PHE A 433 11.77 6.27 19.72
C PHE A 433 10.51 7.16 19.82
N LYS A 434 9.63 6.87 20.78
CA LYS A 434 8.38 7.64 20.97
C LYS A 434 8.65 9.11 21.32
N LYS A 435 9.64 9.39 22.16
CA LYS A 435 10.02 10.77 22.53
C LYS A 435 10.58 11.54 21.35
N HIS A 436 11.41 10.89 20.52
CA HIS A 436 11.99 11.47 19.31
C HIS A 436 10.94 11.76 18.25
N MET A 437 10.04 10.82 17.97
CA MET A 437 9.06 10.95 16.88
C MET A 437 7.90 11.89 17.19
N LYS A 438 7.50 12.00 18.45
CA LYS A 438 6.36 12.85 18.87
C LYS A 438 6.43 14.32 18.40
N PRO A 439 7.55 15.07 18.53
CA PRO A 439 7.63 16.42 17.97
C PRO A 439 7.51 16.44 16.45
N VAL A 440 8.13 15.50 15.74
CA VAL A 440 8.07 15.39 14.27
C VAL A 440 6.64 15.13 13.79
N GLU A 441 5.92 14.22 14.46
CA GLU A 441 4.50 13.94 14.21
C GLU A 441 3.61 15.16 14.47
N LYS A 442 3.87 15.90 15.55
CA LYS A 442 3.11 17.10 15.90
C LYS A 442 3.27 18.18 14.84
N GLU A 443 4.49 18.37 14.34
CA GLU A 443 4.76 19.29 13.24
C GLU A 443 4.05 18.84 11.96
N TYR A 444 4.14 17.56 11.60
CA TYR A 444 3.41 16.99 10.49
C TYR A 444 1.90 17.22 10.61
N ALA A 445 1.30 16.99 11.78
CA ALA A 445 -0.13 17.20 12.04
C ALA A 445 -0.52 18.69 11.92
N HIS A 446 0.37 19.61 12.30
CA HIS A 446 0.15 21.05 12.15
C HIS A 446 0.14 21.50 10.68
N VAL A 447 1.02 20.92 9.86
CA VAL A 447 1.16 21.24 8.42
C VAL A 447 0.06 20.57 7.60
N SER A 448 -0.20 19.28 7.85
CA SER A 448 -1.11 18.46 7.05
C SER A 448 -2.60 18.80 7.25
N VAL A 449 -2.97 19.39 8.39
CA VAL A 449 -4.35 19.76 8.69
C VAL A 449 -4.56 21.28 8.52
N PRO A 450 -5.42 21.72 7.58
CA PRO A 450 -5.75 23.13 7.39
C PRO A 450 -6.15 23.81 8.70
N PHE A 451 -5.70 25.05 8.91
CA PHE A 451 -5.97 25.81 10.14
C PHE A 451 -7.47 25.86 10.49
N LYS A 452 -8.33 26.09 9.49
CA LYS A 452 -9.79 26.10 9.65
C LYS A 452 -10.32 24.78 10.23
N LYS A 453 -9.81 23.63 9.76
CA LYS A 453 -10.17 22.30 10.29
C LYS A 453 -9.66 22.09 11.71
N ARG A 454 -8.45 22.58 12.04
CA ARG A 454 -7.92 22.52 13.41
C ARG A 454 -8.78 23.31 14.39
N VAL A 455 -9.20 24.51 14.01
CA VAL A 455 -10.13 25.35 14.80
C VAL A 455 -11.48 24.67 14.97
N LEU A 456 -12.06 24.14 13.89
CA LEU A 456 -13.33 23.42 13.93
C LEU A 456 -13.27 22.18 14.83
N ARG A 457 -12.16 21.44 14.80
CA ARG A 457 -11.96 20.27 15.67
C ARG A 457 -11.90 20.67 17.15
N LYS A 458 -11.14 21.72 17.49
CA LYS A 458 -11.10 22.27 18.85
C LYS A 458 -12.46 22.78 19.31
N ALA A 459 -13.19 23.52 18.46
CA ALA A 459 -14.54 23.98 18.76
C ALA A 459 -15.49 22.80 19.02
N LYS A 460 -15.46 21.77 18.16
CA LYS A 460 -16.27 20.54 18.34
C LYS A 460 -15.91 19.79 19.62
N GLN A 461 -14.63 19.78 20.00
CA GLN A 461 -14.17 19.15 21.24
C GLN A 461 -14.63 19.93 22.47
N LEU A 462 -14.51 21.26 22.46
CA LEU A 462 -15.01 22.14 23.53
C LEU A 462 -16.52 22.02 23.70
N VAL A 463 -17.28 21.96 22.60
CA VAL A 463 -18.73 21.73 22.63
C VAL A 463 -19.04 20.36 23.22
N LYS A 464 -18.29 19.30 22.88
CA LYS A 464 -18.47 17.96 23.47
C LYS A 464 -18.16 17.91 24.97
N THR A 465 -17.16 18.66 25.45
CA THR A 465 -16.82 18.71 26.88
C THR A 465 -17.72 19.66 27.67
N ALA A 466 -18.33 20.66 27.03
CA ALA A 466 -19.25 21.61 27.65
C ALA A 466 -20.71 21.12 27.68
N LEU A 467 -21.10 20.22 26.77
CA LEU A 467 -22.45 19.64 26.77
C LEU A 467 -22.56 18.52 27.83
N PRO A 468 -23.57 18.56 28.71
CA PRO A 468 -23.84 17.44 29.61
C PRO A 468 -24.15 16.17 28.79
N ALA A 469 -23.75 15.00 29.29
CA ALA A 469 -23.87 13.71 28.59
C ALA A 469 -25.30 13.43 28.09
N SER A 470 -26.32 13.94 28.79
CA SER A 470 -27.74 13.89 28.42
C SER A 470 -28.07 14.67 27.13
N ALA A 471 -27.46 15.84 26.91
CA ALA A 471 -27.68 16.65 25.72
C ALA A 471 -27.02 16.03 24.47
N VAL A 472 -25.84 15.41 24.63
CA VAL A 472 -25.16 14.69 23.54
C VAL A 472 -25.96 13.45 23.11
N LYS A 473 -26.58 12.75 24.07
CA LYS A 473 -27.47 11.60 23.81
C LYS A 473 -28.74 12.03 23.06
N ASN A 474 -29.35 13.15 23.44
CA ASN A 474 -30.52 13.72 22.76
C ASN A 474 -30.20 14.22 21.34
N ILE A 475 -29.02 14.77 21.09
CA ILE A 475 -28.58 15.15 19.72
C ILE A 475 -28.36 13.93 18.83
N LYS A 476 -27.84 12.81 19.37
CA LYS A 476 -27.72 11.54 18.64
C LYS A 476 -29.09 10.91 18.32
N ILE A 477 -30.05 11.04 19.24
CA ILE A 477 -31.43 10.56 19.04
C ILE A 477 -32.16 11.44 18.00
N LEU A 478 -32.00 12.77 18.06
CA LEU A 478 -32.58 13.73 17.11
C LEU A 478 -31.96 13.67 15.70
N ARG A 479 -30.73 13.18 15.55
CA ARG A 479 -30.06 12.97 14.25
C ARG A 479 -30.26 11.58 13.65
N GLY A 480 -31.25 10.82 14.13
CA GLY A 480 -31.57 9.51 13.55
C GLY A 480 -30.52 8.46 13.90
N GLY A 481 -30.28 8.26 15.20
CA GLY A 481 -29.76 6.99 15.71
C GLY A 481 -30.85 5.92 15.63
N GLY A 482 -31.21 5.51 14.42
CA GLY A 482 -32.04 4.35 14.17
C GLY A 482 -31.15 3.18 13.80
N VAL A 483 -31.10 2.16 14.66
CA VAL A 483 -30.83 0.80 14.23
C VAL A 483 -31.90 0.47 13.19
N ALA A 484 -31.52 0.38 11.91
CA ALA A 484 -32.42 -0.08 10.86
C ALA A 484 -31.71 -1.21 10.11
N SER A 485 -32.09 -2.43 10.49
CA SER A 485 -32.16 -3.59 9.61
C SER A 485 -32.69 -3.18 8.24
N GLY A 486 -32.12 -3.77 7.19
CA GLY A 486 -32.32 -3.37 5.81
C GLY A 486 -33.78 -3.19 5.37
N ILE A 487 -33.97 -2.23 4.48
CA ILE A 487 -34.72 -2.30 3.22
C ILE A 487 -34.44 -0.98 2.50
N TYR A 488 -33.89 -1.08 1.29
CA TYR A 488 -33.87 0.02 0.34
C TYR A 488 -35.31 0.47 0.06
N LEU A 489 -35.64 1.72 0.33
CA LEU A 489 -36.77 2.37 -0.33
C LEU A 489 -36.29 3.55 -1.15
N THR A 490 -36.70 3.49 -2.41
CA THR A 490 -36.49 4.41 -3.51
C THR A 490 -36.99 5.82 -3.20
N ALA A 491 -36.38 6.79 -3.88
CA ALA A 491 -36.70 8.20 -3.82
C ALA A 491 -38.21 8.50 -3.95
N ARG A 492 -38.74 9.32 -3.03
CA ARG A 492 -39.78 10.33 -3.31
C ARG A 492 -39.96 11.26 -2.11
N SER A 493 -39.74 12.54 -2.37
CA SER A 493 -40.33 13.75 -1.77
C SER A 493 -40.85 13.69 -0.34
N PHE A 494 -40.36 14.57 0.55
CA PHE A 494 -41.23 15.49 1.31
C PHE A 494 -40.41 16.62 1.95
N HIS A 495 -40.90 17.84 1.76
CA HIS A 495 -40.44 19.09 2.37
C HIS A 495 -40.64 19.07 3.88
N THR A 496 -39.67 19.55 4.66
CA THR A 496 -39.94 20.39 5.85
C THR A 496 -38.72 21.26 6.17
N PHE A 497 -38.83 22.56 5.90
CA PHE A 497 -37.95 23.60 6.43
C PHE A 497 -38.43 23.97 7.84
N VAL A 498 -37.51 24.07 8.82
CA VAL A 498 -37.77 24.78 10.07
C VAL A 498 -36.97 26.07 10.03
N PHE A 499 -37.67 27.18 9.73
CA PHE A 499 -37.17 28.53 9.90
C PHE A 499 -37.29 28.93 11.37
N VAL A 500 -36.19 29.37 11.98
CA VAL A 500 -36.23 30.14 13.23
C VAL A 500 -36.54 31.59 12.83
N ALA A 501 -37.71 32.06 13.20
CA ALA A 501 -38.16 33.42 12.93
C ALA A 501 -37.36 34.45 13.74
N SER A 502 -36.89 35.50 13.08
CA SER A 502 -36.59 36.79 13.69
C SER A 502 -37.34 37.86 12.89
N PRO A 503 -38.10 38.78 13.52
CA PRO A 503 -39.06 39.62 12.81
C PRO A 503 -38.42 40.94 12.38
N THR A 504 -37.89 41.02 11.17
CA THR A 504 -37.78 42.28 10.42
C THR A 504 -37.77 41.99 8.93
N LEU A 505 -38.84 42.38 8.24
CA LEU A 505 -39.04 42.29 6.80
C LEU A 505 -38.31 43.43 6.08
N VAL A 506 -37.49 43.11 5.09
CA VAL A 506 -37.13 43.98 3.96
C VAL A 506 -37.29 43.15 2.67
N PRO A 507 -37.96 43.64 1.62
CA PRO A 507 -38.22 42.84 0.42
C PRO A 507 -37.02 42.89 -0.53
N ILE A 508 -36.47 41.74 -0.92
CA ILE A 508 -35.56 41.63 -2.07
C ILE A 508 -36.33 41.02 -3.25
N LYS A 509 -36.24 41.69 -4.40
CA LYS A 509 -36.90 41.34 -5.66
C LYS A 509 -36.31 40.04 -6.25
N ARG A 510 -37.17 39.30 -6.93
CA ARG A 510 -36.95 37.98 -7.51
C ARG A 510 -36.20 38.10 -8.84
N THR A 511 -34.89 38.42 -8.83
CA THR A 511 -34.03 38.34 -10.03
C THR A 511 -32.61 37.80 -9.82
N ASP A 512 -32.19 37.44 -8.60
CA ASP A 512 -30.79 36.99 -8.35
C ASP A 512 -30.63 35.46 -8.17
N VAL A 513 -31.50 34.65 -8.78
CA VAL A 513 -31.53 33.18 -8.55
C VAL A 513 -30.72 32.38 -9.59
N VAL A 514 -29.93 33.02 -10.45
CA VAL A 514 -29.18 32.29 -11.50
C VAL A 514 -27.70 32.05 -11.17
N ASP A 515 -27.09 32.74 -10.20
CA ASP A 515 -25.65 32.55 -9.88
C ASP A 515 -25.33 31.73 -8.61
N ALA A 516 -26.34 31.20 -7.91
CA ALA A 516 -26.12 30.41 -6.69
C ALA A 516 -25.92 28.90 -6.94
N PHE A 517 -26.20 28.40 -8.15
CA PHE A 517 -26.11 26.96 -8.46
C PHE A 517 -24.76 26.52 -9.06
N SER A 518 -23.87 27.45 -9.41
CA SER A 518 -22.53 27.13 -9.96
C SER A 518 -21.41 27.09 -8.91
N ILE A 519 -21.68 27.47 -7.65
CA ILE A 519 -20.64 27.59 -6.60
C ILE A 519 -20.76 26.48 -5.52
N ALA A 520 -21.87 25.73 -5.48
CA ALA A 520 -22.09 24.71 -4.45
C ALA A 520 -21.55 23.30 -4.79
N TYR A 521 -21.12 23.04 -6.03
CA TYR A 521 -20.68 21.71 -6.47
C TYR A 521 -19.15 21.49 -6.44
N SER A 522 -18.35 22.55 -6.30
CA SER A 522 -16.88 22.45 -6.23
C SER A 522 -16.30 22.39 -4.80
N ALA A 523 -17.14 22.58 -3.77
CA ALA A 523 -16.69 22.70 -2.39
C ALA A 523 -16.90 21.44 -1.52
N PHE A 524 -17.48 20.37 -2.07
CA PHE A 524 -17.82 19.16 -1.30
C PHE A 524 -17.03 17.90 -1.65
N ASN A 525 -16.03 17.99 -2.52
CA ASN A 525 -15.18 16.86 -2.87
C ASN A 525 -13.70 17.24 -2.76
N ASP A 526 -13.24 17.45 -1.53
CA ASP A 526 -11.83 17.28 -1.21
C ASP A 526 -11.65 17.12 0.30
N GLU A 527 -10.92 16.08 0.68
CA GLU A 527 -10.43 15.82 2.03
C GLU A 527 -11.45 15.34 3.09
N GLN A 528 -11.96 14.13 2.91
CA GLN A 528 -12.29 13.25 4.04
C GLN A 528 -10.98 12.80 4.70
N PRO A 529 -10.75 13.08 5.99
CA PRO A 529 -9.69 12.41 6.72
C PRO A 529 -10.08 10.94 6.90
N TYR A 530 -9.13 10.05 6.63
CA TYR A 530 -9.17 8.67 7.10
C TYR A 530 -9.58 8.66 8.58
N VAL A 531 -10.35 7.64 8.95
CA VAL A 531 -10.62 7.33 10.36
C VAL A 531 -9.26 7.06 11.00
N LEU A 532 -8.69 8.10 11.59
CA LEU A 532 -7.73 7.96 12.67
C LEU A 532 -8.52 7.25 13.77
N SER A 533 -8.32 5.94 13.92
CA SER A 533 -8.57 5.29 15.20
C SER A 533 -7.74 6.06 16.21
N ALA A 534 -8.43 6.78 17.08
CA ALA A 534 -7.86 7.45 18.23
C ALA A 534 -7.82 6.50 19.41
#